data_AF-A0A2J8AJ77-F1
#
_entry.id   AF-A0A2J8AJ77-F1
#
_cell.length_a   1.000
_cell.length_b   1.000
_cell.length_c   1.000
_cell.angle_alpha   90.00
_cell.angle_beta   90.00
_cell.angle_gamma   90.00
#
_symmetry.space_group_name_H-M   'P 1'
#
loop_
_entity.id
_entity.type
_entity.pdbx_description
1 polymer ?
#
loop_
_entity_poly.entity_id
_entity_poly.type
_entity_poly.pdbx_seq_one_letter_code
_entity_poly.pdbx_strand_id
1 'polypeptide(L)'
;MDGLKISQRKVMYSCFKRNLREEIRVAQLAGYVSEHASYHHGEASLHSTIIGLAQDFVGSNNVNLLEPVGQFGSRLAGGANSASPRYIHTHLSKVTRLLFPEEDDAILRFTEDDGIPVEPVWYMPVIPLVLVNGATGIGTGYSTSIPCYNPADIIATLRTMLDGGEHAISELHPWYRGFTGTIEMVNGRMHSSGIAQRAGTTKLRITELPIGTWTDDFKEALENSIEKHPTMKSYSNNSAEGIDFTITFSDAAALNAWMAPTDGDEPRPKIYNELKLHSNKGLSTTNMHLFDAAGCIKKYDGTVEILKEFFGVRLKGYADRRDHQLDALSHKALVLKQKVKFLGLVIEGQLLLHTLTSGGDDLERELERLALARFNGSYAYLTSMPMSSVSIDKKAALEKELGNVCQRIEELTASDAATLWRRDLDALERGLKAM
;
A
#
# COMPACT_ATOMS: atom_id res chain seq x y z
N MET A 1 0.15 9.02 -8.17
CA MET A 1 -0.59 8.98 -6.89
C MET A 1 -0.41 7.67 -6.13
N ASP A 2 -1.02 6.56 -6.55
CA ASP A 2 -1.02 5.29 -5.79
C ASP A 2 0.16 4.36 -6.09
N GLY A 3 0.99 4.65 -7.10
CA GLY A 3 2.12 3.79 -7.49
C GLY A 3 1.70 2.47 -8.13
N LEU A 4 0.41 2.29 -8.45
CA LEU A 4 -0.11 1.05 -9.01
C LEU A 4 -0.32 1.17 -10.52
N LYS A 5 0.03 0.10 -11.24
CA LYS A 5 -0.43 -0.12 -12.63
C LYS A 5 -1.92 -0.47 -12.61
N ILE A 6 -2.59 -0.33 -13.77
CA ILE A 6 -4.02 -0.62 -13.91
C ILE A 6 -4.36 -2.05 -13.45
N SER A 7 -3.55 -3.06 -13.85
CA SER A 7 -3.76 -4.45 -13.41
C SER A 7 -3.68 -4.61 -11.90
N GLN A 8 -2.71 -3.97 -11.25
CA GLN A 8 -2.56 -3.97 -9.79
C GLN A 8 -3.75 -3.27 -9.11
N ARG A 9 -4.21 -2.15 -9.68
CA ARG A 9 -5.35 -1.41 -9.15
C ARG A 9 -6.66 -2.20 -9.24
N LYS A 10 -6.89 -2.92 -10.35
CA LYS A 10 -8.02 -3.83 -10.50
C LYS A 10 -8.00 -4.95 -9.45
N VAL A 11 -6.82 -5.53 -9.19
CA VAL A 11 -6.66 -6.50 -8.08
C VAL A 11 -7.04 -5.88 -6.74
N MET A 12 -6.52 -4.70 -6.41
CA MET A 12 -6.83 -4.02 -5.14
C MET A 12 -8.32 -3.66 -5.02
N TYR A 13 -8.93 -3.15 -6.09
CA TYR A 13 -10.37 -2.85 -6.15
C TYR A 13 -11.21 -4.07 -5.82
N SER A 14 -10.95 -5.20 -6.47
CA SER A 14 -11.67 -6.44 -6.19
C SER A 14 -11.45 -6.94 -4.76
N CYS A 15 -10.24 -6.79 -4.21
CA CYS A 15 -9.95 -7.17 -2.82
C CYS A 15 -10.72 -6.30 -1.82
N PHE A 16 -10.82 -4.99 -2.06
CA PHE A 16 -11.59 -4.05 -1.23
C PHE A 16 -13.10 -4.29 -1.35
N LYS A 17 -13.61 -4.47 -2.58
CA LYS A 17 -15.02 -4.78 -2.86
C LYS A 17 -15.48 -6.06 -2.17
N ARG A 18 -14.62 -7.09 -2.12
CA ARG A 18 -14.88 -8.35 -1.43
C ARG A 18 -14.65 -8.27 0.09
N ASN A 19 -13.99 -7.22 0.58
CA ASN A 19 -13.46 -7.15 1.94
C ASN A 19 -12.66 -8.43 2.27
N LEU A 20 -11.64 -8.72 1.45
CA LEU A 20 -10.88 -9.98 1.45
C LEU A 20 -10.03 -10.18 2.72
N ARG A 21 -10.68 -10.59 3.80
CA ARG A 21 -10.06 -10.89 5.11
C ARG A 21 -9.64 -12.35 5.26
N GLU A 22 -10.38 -13.26 4.63
CA GLU A 22 -10.09 -14.68 4.63
C GLU A 22 -9.25 -15.07 3.42
N GLU A 23 -8.46 -16.12 3.58
CA GLU A 23 -7.62 -16.65 2.53
C GLU A 23 -8.44 -17.14 1.33
N ILE A 24 -7.99 -16.76 0.14
CA ILE A 24 -8.54 -17.23 -1.13
C ILE A 24 -7.41 -17.74 -2.02
N ARG A 25 -7.66 -18.77 -2.82
CA ARG A 25 -6.69 -19.24 -3.83
C ARG A 25 -6.40 -18.13 -4.82
N VAL A 26 -5.14 -17.97 -5.20
CA VAL A 26 -4.73 -16.94 -6.19
C VAL A 26 -5.47 -17.12 -7.52
N ALA A 27 -5.64 -18.35 -8.00
CA ALA A 27 -6.40 -18.63 -9.22
C ALA A 27 -7.89 -18.21 -9.10
N GLN A 28 -8.49 -18.40 -7.93
CA GLN A 28 -9.88 -18.00 -7.70
C GLN A 28 -10.01 -16.47 -7.58
N LEU A 29 -9.03 -15.81 -6.95
CA LEU A 29 -9.00 -14.35 -6.88
C LEU A 29 -8.82 -13.74 -8.28
N ALA A 30 -7.98 -14.31 -9.15
CA ALA A 30 -7.81 -13.84 -10.51
C ALA A 30 -9.12 -13.90 -11.31
N GLY A 31 -9.88 -14.99 -11.23
CA GLY A 31 -11.21 -15.08 -11.86
C GLY A 31 -12.19 -14.03 -11.33
N TYR A 32 -12.19 -13.81 -10.01
CA TYR A 32 -13.01 -12.76 -9.38
C TYR A 32 -12.62 -11.34 -9.84
N VAL A 33 -11.32 -11.07 -9.99
CA VAL A 33 -10.83 -9.79 -10.52
C VAL A 33 -11.25 -9.62 -11.99
N SER A 34 -11.14 -10.69 -12.78
CA SER A 34 -11.51 -10.70 -14.19
C SER A 34 -12.96 -10.27 -14.40
N GLU A 35 -13.87 -10.88 -13.64
CA GLU A 35 -15.31 -10.61 -13.70
C GLU A 35 -15.70 -9.24 -13.16
N HIS A 36 -15.21 -8.86 -11.96
CA HIS A 36 -15.73 -7.68 -11.25
C HIS A 36 -15.00 -6.38 -11.57
N ALA A 37 -13.81 -6.45 -12.16
CA ALA A 37 -13.04 -5.29 -12.56
C ALA A 37 -12.89 -5.20 -14.09
N SER A 38 -13.67 -5.97 -14.86
CA SER A 38 -13.65 -5.98 -16.34
C SER A 38 -12.23 -6.06 -16.89
N TYR A 39 -11.51 -7.14 -16.56
CA TYR A 39 -10.13 -7.31 -17.02
C TYR A 39 -10.09 -8.04 -18.36
N HIS A 40 -9.66 -7.36 -19.42
CA HIS A 40 -9.72 -7.86 -20.80
C HIS A 40 -8.47 -8.62 -21.26
N HIS A 41 -7.47 -8.82 -20.40
CA HIS A 41 -6.28 -9.63 -20.73
C HIS A 41 -6.36 -11.02 -20.07
N GLY A 42 -5.54 -11.96 -20.53
CA GLY A 42 -5.55 -13.32 -19.98
C GLY A 42 -5.21 -13.37 -18.48
N GLU A 43 -5.92 -14.22 -17.73
CA GLU A 43 -5.78 -14.39 -16.27
C GLU A 43 -4.35 -14.77 -15.83
N ALA A 44 -3.55 -15.37 -16.70
CA ALA A 44 -2.14 -15.65 -16.43
C ALA A 44 -1.35 -14.39 -16.02
N SER A 45 -1.69 -13.23 -16.61
CA SER A 45 -1.12 -11.94 -16.22
C SER A 45 -1.60 -11.47 -14.84
N LEU A 46 -2.86 -11.75 -14.48
CA LEU A 46 -3.40 -11.46 -13.14
C LEU A 46 -2.75 -12.34 -12.07
N HIS A 47 -2.53 -13.64 -12.34
CA HIS A 47 -1.81 -14.51 -11.41
C HIS A 47 -0.45 -13.91 -11.04
N SER A 48 0.34 -13.51 -12.03
CA SER A 48 1.65 -12.91 -11.82
C SER A 48 1.54 -11.56 -11.08
N THR A 49 0.50 -10.78 -11.36
CA THR A 49 0.23 -9.51 -10.68
C THR A 49 -0.09 -9.71 -9.20
N ILE A 50 -0.96 -10.67 -8.88
CA ILE A 50 -1.35 -11.01 -7.49
C ILE A 50 -0.14 -11.52 -6.72
N ILE A 51 0.64 -12.44 -7.32
CA ILE A 51 1.87 -12.96 -6.71
C ILE A 51 2.83 -11.81 -6.42
N GLY A 52 3.08 -10.93 -7.39
CA GLY A 52 3.97 -9.78 -7.22
C GLY A 52 3.52 -8.79 -6.15
N LEU A 53 2.20 -8.60 -5.94
CA LEU A 53 1.67 -7.76 -4.87
C LEU A 53 1.81 -8.38 -3.47
N ALA A 54 2.00 -9.70 -3.40
CA ALA A 54 2.12 -10.46 -2.16
C ALA A 54 3.57 -10.77 -1.76
N GLN A 55 4.50 -10.79 -2.72
CA GLN A 55 5.91 -11.10 -2.46
C GLN A 55 6.54 -10.17 -1.41
N ASP A 56 7.32 -10.77 -0.49
CA ASP A 56 7.84 -10.12 0.71
C ASP A 56 9.36 -10.32 0.93
N PHE A 57 10.04 -11.07 0.07
CA PHE A 57 11.48 -11.34 0.16
C PHE A 57 12.35 -10.09 -0.12
N VAL A 58 13.60 -10.09 0.37
CA VAL A 58 14.53 -8.96 0.19
C VAL A 58 14.73 -8.61 -1.29
N GLY A 59 14.47 -7.35 -1.65
CA GLY A 59 14.53 -6.86 -3.03
C GLY A 59 13.18 -6.88 -3.77
N SER A 60 12.09 -7.34 -3.14
CA SER A 60 10.71 -7.22 -3.64
C SER A 60 9.99 -6.01 -3.01
N ASN A 61 8.81 -6.17 -2.42
CA ASN A 61 8.05 -5.09 -1.80
C ASN A 61 8.60 -4.76 -0.40
N ASN A 62 8.76 -3.47 -0.09
CA ASN A 62 8.96 -3.03 1.29
C ASN A 62 7.68 -3.21 2.11
N VAL A 63 6.53 -3.04 1.47
CA VAL A 63 5.20 -3.25 2.06
C VAL A 63 4.32 -4.01 1.06
N ASN A 64 4.20 -5.32 1.24
CA ASN A 64 3.31 -6.17 0.45
C ASN A 64 1.84 -5.85 0.79
N LEU A 65 1.01 -5.62 -0.24
CA LEU A 65 -0.41 -5.26 -0.05
C LEU A 65 -1.29 -6.48 0.20
N LEU A 66 -0.79 -7.64 -0.18
CA LEU A 66 -1.37 -8.95 -0.03
C LEU A 66 -0.41 -9.83 0.79
N GLU A 67 -0.94 -10.77 1.57
CA GLU A 67 -0.10 -11.69 2.34
C GLU A 67 0.22 -12.97 1.54
N PRO A 68 1.49 -13.40 1.52
CA PRO A 68 1.89 -14.62 0.82
C PRO A 68 1.58 -15.88 1.65
N VAL A 69 0.44 -16.53 1.41
CA VAL A 69 0.10 -17.80 2.07
C VAL A 69 0.47 -18.99 1.19
N GLY A 70 1.69 -19.50 1.40
CA GLY A 70 2.30 -20.57 0.63
C GLY A 70 3.60 -20.10 -0.06
N GLN A 71 4.05 -20.82 -1.09
CA GLN A 71 5.29 -20.49 -1.80
C GLN A 71 5.05 -19.43 -2.89
N PHE A 72 5.18 -18.14 -2.55
CA PHE A 72 5.06 -17.01 -3.48
C PHE A 72 6.35 -16.68 -4.24
N GLY A 73 7.34 -17.55 -4.11
CA GLY A 73 8.67 -17.37 -4.64
C GLY A 73 9.57 -16.74 -3.59
N SER A 74 10.87 -16.83 -3.83
CA SER A 74 11.87 -16.40 -2.87
C SER A 74 13.02 -15.69 -3.56
N ARG A 75 13.90 -15.12 -2.74
CA ARG A 75 15.14 -14.49 -3.20
C ARG A 75 16.04 -15.43 -4.01
N LEU A 76 15.87 -16.75 -3.90
CA LEU A 76 16.64 -17.74 -4.64
C LEU A 76 16.64 -17.47 -6.15
N ALA A 77 15.45 -17.21 -6.70
CA ALA A 77 15.22 -16.99 -8.12
C ALA A 77 14.45 -15.68 -8.39
N GLY A 78 14.54 -14.70 -7.49
CA GLY A 78 13.83 -13.41 -7.64
C GLY A 78 12.30 -13.56 -7.76
N GLY A 79 11.72 -14.55 -7.09
CA GLY A 79 10.28 -14.83 -7.13
C GLY A 79 9.83 -15.75 -8.26
N ALA A 80 10.69 -16.09 -9.23
CA ALA A 80 10.33 -16.96 -10.36
C ALA A 80 10.02 -18.42 -9.94
N ASN A 81 10.49 -18.83 -8.77
CA ASN A 81 10.23 -20.14 -8.16
C ASN A 81 8.90 -20.19 -7.36
N SER A 82 7.96 -19.27 -7.62
CA SER A 82 6.62 -19.31 -7.03
C SER A 82 5.87 -20.58 -7.43
N ALA A 83 5.10 -21.16 -6.51
CA ALA A 83 4.24 -22.29 -6.81
C ALA A 83 3.04 -21.89 -7.70
N SER A 84 2.39 -22.89 -8.30
CA SER A 84 1.22 -22.65 -9.15
C SER A 84 0.12 -21.88 -8.40
N PRO A 85 -0.53 -20.89 -9.04
CA PRO A 85 -1.65 -20.12 -8.47
C PRO A 85 -2.81 -20.96 -7.92
N ARG A 86 -2.89 -22.25 -8.29
CA ARG A 86 -3.89 -23.20 -7.79
C ARG A 86 -3.59 -23.72 -6.37
N TYR A 87 -2.34 -23.61 -5.92
CA TYR A 87 -1.86 -24.18 -4.65
C TYR A 87 -1.53 -23.13 -3.58
N ILE A 88 -1.48 -21.85 -3.96
CA ILE A 88 -1.17 -20.75 -3.06
C ILE A 88 -2.39 -19.88 -2.80
N HIS A 89 -2.44 -19.31 -1.61
CA HIS A 89 -3.56 -18.50 -1.13
C HIS A 89 -3.08 -17.10 -0.75
N THR A 90 -4.00 -16.16 -0.71
CA THR A 90 -3.70 -14.77 -0.36
C THR A 90 -4.89 -14.13 0.33
N HIS A 91 -4.65 -13.05 1.06
CA HIS A 91 -5.65 -12.15 1.60
C HIS A 91 -5.05 -10.74 1.73
N LEU A 92 -5.84 -9.73 2.07
CA LEU A 92 -5.32 -8.38 2.29
C LEU A 92 -4.39 -8.36 3.50
N SER A 93 -3.21 -7.74 3.35
CA SER A 93 -2.36 -7.45 4.51
C SER A 93 -3.09 -6.49 5.46
N LYS A 94 -2.85 -6.66 6.76
CA LYS A 94 -3.45 -5.81 7.80
C LYS A 94 -3.10 -4.34 7.61
N VAL A 95 -1.90 -4.06 7.09
CA VAL A 95 -1.43 -2.69 6.81
C VAL A 95 -2.17 -2.05 5.63
N THR A 96 -2.77 -2.84 4.75
CA THR A 96 -3.31 -2.33 3.48
C THR A 96 -4.46 -1.36 3.69
N ARG A 97 -5.37 -1.60 4.64
CA ARG A 97 -6.43 -0.63 4.98
C ARG A 97 -5.95 0.54 5.84
N LEU A 98 -4.76 0.45 6.45
CA LEU A 98 -4.09 1.61 7.04
C LEU A 98 -3.44 2.49 5.97
N LEU A 99 -2.93 1.87 4.89
CA LEU A 99 -2.42 2.57 3.72
C LEU A 99 -3.54 3.21 2.90
N PHE A 100 -4.66 2.52 2.73
CA PHE A 100 -5.82 2.96 1.95
C PHE A 100 -7.06 3.02 2.88
N PRO A 101 -7.23 4.12 3.64
CA PRO A 101 -8.34 4.27 4.58
C PRO A 101 -9.69 4.12 3.86
N GLU A 102 -10.59 3.35 4.46
CA GLU A 102 -11.91 3.07 3.88
C GLU A 102 -12.74 4.34 3.71
N GLU A 103 -12.51 5.35 4.54
CA GLU A 103 -13.22 6.61 4.43
C GLU A 103 -12.79 7.47 3.24
N ASP A 104 -11.65 7.17 2.62
CA ASP A 104 -11.28 7.79 1.35
C ASP A 104 -12.05 7.17 0.17
N ASP A 105 -12.57 5.94 0.28
CA ASP A 105 -13.23 5.23 -0.83
C ASP A 105 -14.43 6.05 -1.39
N ALA A 106 -15.11 6.82 -0.54
CA ALA A 106 -16.27 7.63 -0.92
C ALA A 106 -15.93 8.90 -1.73
N ILE A 107 -14.68 9.34 -1.71
CA ILE A 107 -14.21 10.52 -2.47
C ILE A 107 -13.40 10.13 -3.71
N LEU A 108 -13.21 8.83 -3.97
CA LEU A 108 -12.50 8.36 -5.15
C LEU A 108 -13.36 8.50 -6.40
N ARG A 109 -12.69 8.85 -7.51
CA ARG A 109 -13.31 8.86 -8.83
C ARG A 109 -13.15 7.50 -9.49
N PHE A 110 -14.25 6.75 -9.54
CA PHE A 110 -14.35 5.47 -10.23
C PHE A 110 -14.41 5.63 -11.75
N THR A 111 -13.76 4.68 -12.45
CA THR A 111 -13.91 4.56 -13.90
C THR A 111 -15.05 3.60 -14.22
N GLU A 112 -15.54 3.67 -15.45
CA GLU A 112 -16.62 2.81 -15.94
C GLU A 112 -16.14 2.01 -17.15
N ASP A 113 -16.59 0.76 -17.23
CA ASP A 113 -16.40 -0.13 -18.36
C ASP A 113 -17.75 -0.74 -18.74
N ASP A 114 -18.22 -0.51 -19.96
CA ASP A 114 -19.57 -0.86 -20.42
C ASP A 114 -20.70 -0.43 -19.47
N GLY A 115 -20.56 0.75 -18.84
CA GLY A 115 -21.52 1.30 -17.88
C GLY A 115 -21.47 0.67 -16.48
N ILE A 116 -20.51 -0.22 -16.23
CA ILE A 116 -20.27 -0.83 -14.91
C ILE A 116 -19.12 -0.09 -14.23
N PRO A 117 -19.32 0.41 -13.00
CA PRO A 117 -18.23 0.99 -12.21
C PRO A 117 -17.15 -0.06 -11.86
N VAL A 118 -15.92 0.21 -12.29
CA VAL A 118 -14.73 -0.65 -12.05
C VAL A 118 -13.79 0.04 -11.05
N GLU A 119 -12.48 -0.08 -11.17
CA GLU A 119 -11.50 0.54 -10.26
C GLU A 119 -11.48 2.08 -10.36
N PRO A 120 -10.98 2.78 -9.32
CA PRO A 120 -10.76 4.22 -9.41
C PRO A 120 -9.64 4.59 -10.38
N VAL A 121 -9.60 5.84 -10.83
CA VAL A 121 -8.49 6.34 -11.64
C VAL A 121 -7.15 6.14 -10.90
N TRP A 122 -7.16 6.42 -9.60
CA TRP A 122 -6.11 6.07 -8.65
C TRP A 122 -6.67 6.06 -7.22
N TYR A 123 -6.05 5.29 -6.34
CA TYR A 123 -6.31 5.35 -4.90
C TYR A 123 -5.54 6.51 -4.23
N MET A 124 -5.96 6.90 -3.02
CA MET A 124 -5.26 7.88 -2.18
C MET A 124 -4.58 7.18 -1.00
N PRO A 125 -3.38 6.60 -1.16
CA PRO A 125 -2.69 6.06 -0.01
C PRO A 125 -2.29 7.17 0.98
N VAL A 126 -2.08 6.82 2.25
CA VAL A 126 -1.62 7.74 3.30
C VAL A 126 -0.17 8.22 3.03
N ILE A 127 0.65 7.40 2.39
CA ILE A 127 2.03 7.69 1.98
C ILE A 127 2.25 7.32 0.51
N PRO A 128 3.20 7.93 -0.22
CA PRO A 128 3.43 7.64 -1.64
C PRO A 128 3.98 6.22 -1.86
N LEU A 129 3.08 5.28 -2.14
CA LEU A 129 3.44 3.86 -2.31
C LEU A 129 4.46 3.63 -3.43
N VAL A 130 4.48 4.50 -4.45
CA VAL A 130 5.48 4.49 -5.54
C VAL A 130 6.92 4.62 -5.04
N LEU A 131 7.14 5.34 -3.93
CA LEU A 131 8.45 5.43 -3.28
C LEU A 131 8.65 4.27 -2.30
N VAL A 132 7.60 3.82 -1.63
CA VAL A 132 7.69 2.69 -0.68
C VAL A 132 8.13 1.40 -1.38
N ASN A 133 7.41 0.98 -2.42
CA ASN A 133 7.65 -0.28 -3.13
C ASN A 133 8.46 -0.12 -4.42
N GLY A 134 8.89 1.11 -4.72
CA GLY A 134 9.51 1.44 -5.99
C GLY A 134 8.56 1.27 -7.17
N ALA A 135 9.10 1.47 -8.37
CA ALA A 135 8.38 1.24 -9.61
C ALA A 135 9.34 0.94 -10.75
N THR A 136 9.04 -0.10 -11.52
CA THR A 136 9.78 -0.43 -12.75
C THR A 136 8.81 -0.67 -13.91
N GLY A 137 9.10 -0.06 -15.05
CA GLY A 137 8.27 -0.20 -16.24
C GLY A 137 8.94 0.33 -17.50
N ILE A 138 8.64 -0.31 -18.62
CA ILE A 138 9.07 0.11 -19.95
C ILE A 138 7.80 0.28 -20.78
N GLY A 139 7.65 1.45 -21.40
CA GLY A 139 6.58 1.75 -22.34
C GLY A 139 7.14 2.27 -23.65
N THR A 140 6.26 2.59 -24.60
CA THR A 140 6.66 3.18 -25.88
C THR A 140 7.16 4.61 -25.65
N GLY A 141 8.47 4.83 -25.78
CA GLY A 141 9.11 6.15 -25.64
C GLY A 141 9.46 6.56 -24.20
N TYR A 142 9.07 5.80 -23.19
CA TYR A 142 9.32 6.12 -21.77
C TYR A 142 9.77 4.90 -20.98
N SER A 143 10.55 5.12 -19.92
CA SER A 143 10.86 4.11 -18.91
C SER A 143 10.79 4.71 -17.52
N THR A 144 10.48 3.88 -16.55
CA THR A 144 10.53 4.21 -15.13
C THR A 144 11.37 3.19 -14.37
N SER A 145 12.27 3.71 -13.54
CA SER A 145 13.05 2.99 -12.55
C SER A 145 13.09 3.86 -11.30
N ILE A 146 12.40 3.41 -10.26
CA ILE A 146 12.34 4.05 -8.95
C ILE A 146 12.67 2.96 -7.92
N PRO A 147 13.74 3.11 -7.13
CA PRO A 147 14.06 2.14 -6.09
C PRO A 147 13.07 2.24 -4.92
N CYS A 148 13.14 1.29 -4.01
CA CYS A 148 12.35 1.32 -2.80
C CYS A 148 12.98 2.27 -1.76
N TYR A 149 12.13 2.89 -0.93
CA TYR A 149 12.52 3.79 0.14
C TYR A 149 11.86 3.39 1.45
N ASN A 150 12.47 3.79 2.57
CA ASN A 150 12.00 3.43 3.90
C ASN A 150 10.68 4.16 4.23
N PRO A 151 9.59 3.43 4.54
CA PRO A 151 8.33 4.04 4.95
C PRO A 151 8.48 4.98 6.15
N ALA A 152 9.37 4.69 7.09
CA ALA A 152 9.58 5.54 8.27
C ALA A 152 10.15 6.92 7.89
N ASP A 153 11.09 6.96 6.95
CA ASP A 153 11.71 8.21 6.47
C ASP A 153 10.71 9.04 5.66
N ILE A 154 9.87 8.36 4.87
CA ILE A 154 8.75 8.99 4.15
C ILE A 154 7.75 9.61 5.14
N ILE A 155 7.34 8.87 6.18
CA ILE A 155 6.41 9.36 7.21
C ILE A 155 7.00 10.56 7.94
N ALA A 156 8.27 10.50 8.34
CA ALA A 156 8.96 11.60 9.00
C ALA A 156 9.04 12.86 8.11
N THR A 157 9.29 12.66 6.82
CA THR A 157 9.31 13.75 5.83
C THR A 157 7.93 14.39 5.68
N LEU A 158 6.87 13.59 5.54
CA LEU A 158 5.50 14.10 5.43
C LEU A 158 5.06 14.85 6.70
N ARG A 159 5.44 14.38 7.89
CA ARG A 159 5.21 15.12 9.15
C ARG A 159 5.89 16.48 9.14
N THR A 160 7.16 16.53 8.71
CA THR A 160 7.91 17.79 8.56
C THR A 160 7.21 18.75 7.60
N MET A 161 6.64 18.24 6.50
CA MET A 161 5.85 19.05 5.56
C MET A 161 4.56 19.58 6.19
N LEU A 162 3.86 18.75 6.97
CA LEU A 162 2.67 19.17 7.72
C LEU A 162 2.99 20.23 8.78
N ASP A 163 4.24 20.30 9.26
CA ASP A 163 4.73 21.34 10.17
C ASP A 163 5.18 22.64 9.44
N GLY A 164 5.02 22.70 8.12
CA GLY A 164 5.45 23.84 7.28
C GLY A 164 6.94 23.82 6.92
N GLY A 165 7.65 22.73 7.22
CA GLY A 165 9.09 22.55 6.98
C GLY A 165 9.44 22.13 5.56
N GLU A 166 8.71 22.57 4.53
CA GLU A 166 8.91 22.10 3.14
C GLU A 166 10.31 22.37 2.58
N HIS A 167 11.01 23.37 3.14
CA HIS A 167 12.36 23.76 2.72
C HIS A 167 13.45 22.95 3.43
N ALA A 168 13.10 22.14 4.43
CA ALA A 168 14.00 21.30 5.21
C ALA A 168 14.05 19.85 4.70
N ILE A 169 13.35 19.54 3.61
CA ILE A 169 13.28 18.17 3.07
C ILE A 169 14.57 17.84 2.31
N SER A 170 15.22 16.75 2.69
CA SER A 170 16.34 16.15 1.96
C SER A 170 15.86 15.05 1.01
N GLU A 171 16.69 14.71 0.02
CA GLU A 171 16.47 13.50 -0.78
C GLU A 171 16.44 12.25 0.11
N LEU A 172 15.55 11.32 -0.22
CA LEU A 172 15.47 10.04 0.46
C LEU A 172 16.62 9.14 0.01
N HIS A 173 17.10 8.30 0.93
CA HIS A 173 18.07 7.27 0.61
C HIS A 173 17.35 5.94 0.30
N PRO A 174 17.67 5.28 -0.83
CA PRO A 174 17.08 3.99 -1.14
C PRO A 174 17.28 2.97 -0.02
N TRP A 175 16.24 2.20 0.26
CA TRP A 175 16.20 1.26 1.36
C TRP A 175 15.27 0.10 1.02
N TYR A 176 15.70 -1.12 1.38
CA TYR A 176 14.98 -2.35 1.11
C TYR A 176 14.78 -3.14 2.40
N ARG A 177 13.53 -3.53 2.67
CA ARG A 177 13.18 -4.30 3.87
C ARG A 177 13.98 -5.60 3.94
N GLY A 178 14.64 -5.80 5.08
CA GLY A 178 15.46 -6.99 5.35
C GLY A 178 16.83 -7.03 4.66
N PHE A 179 17.19 -6.02 3.85
CA PHE A 179 18.54 -5.93 3.30
C PHE A 179 19.53 -5.51 4.37
N THR A 180 20.63 -6.24 4.49
CA THR A 180 21.64 -6.03 5.54
C THR A 180 22.93 -5.38 5.04
N GLY A 181 23.09 -5.27 3.72
CA GLY A 181 24.26 -4.68 3.08
C GLY A 181 24.24 -3.15 3.13
N THR A 182 25.12 -2.53 2.37
CA THR A 182 25.21 -1.05 2.30
C THR A 182 24.67 -0.53 0.98
N ILE A 183 24.03 0.65 1.01
CA ILE A 183 23.60 1.38 -0.17
C ILE A 183 24.27 2.75 -0.13
N GLU A 184 25.00 3.10 -1.18
CA GLU A 184 25.82 4.31 -1.21
C GLU A 184 25.89 4.93 -2.61
N MET A 185 26.16 6.22 -2.65
CA MET A 185 26.34 6.96 -3.91
C MET A 185 27.80 6.90 -4.33
N VAL A 186 28.03 6.38 -5.52
CA VAL A 186 29.35 6.10 -6.11
C VAL A 186 29.35 6.69 -7.51
N ASN A 187 30.23 7.67 -7.76
CA ASN A 187 30.30 8.39 -9.04
C ASN A 187 28.92 8.88 -9.56
N GLY A 188 28.10 9.42 -8.65
CA GLY A 188 26.76 9.91 -8.97
C GLY A 188 25.71 8.83 -9.27
N ARG A 189 26.00 7.56 -8.97
CA ARG A 189 25.06 6.44 -9.10
C ARG A 189 24.93 5.68 -7.79
N MET A 190 23.70 5.31 -7.45
CA MET A 190 23.43 4.47 -6.30
C MET A 190 23.89 3.04 -6.56
N HIS A 191 24.64 2.48 -5.63
CA HIS A 191 25.07 1.09 -5.64
C HIS A 191 24.71 0.42 -4.32
N SER A 192 24.36 -0.86 -4.39
CA SER A 192 24.24 -1.74 -3.23
C SER A 192 25.43 -2.67 -3.18
N SER A 193 25.93 -2.90 -1.97
CA SER A 193 27.03 -3.81 -1.69
C SER A 193 26.54 -4.94 -0.80
N GLY A 194 26.89 -6.18 -1.17
CA GLY A 194 26.72 -7.34 -0.32
C GLY A 194 27.69 -7.33 0.86
N ILE A 195 27.71 -8.42 1.61
CA ILE A 195 28.62 -8.59 2.75
C ILE A 195 29.49 -9.81 2.50
N ALA A 196 30.80 -9.59 2.38
CA ALA A 196 31.83 -10.61 2.35
C ALA A 196 32.82 -10.42 3.50
N GLN A 197 33.00 -11.45 4.32
CA GLN A 197 33.83 -11.40 5.54
C GLN A 197 34.75 -12.62 5.66
N ARG A 198 35.91 -12.43 6.28
CA ARG A 198 36.84 -13.53 6.57
C ARG A 198 36.22 -14.47 7.62
N ALA A 199 36.15 -15.75 7.30
CA ALA A 199 35.62 -16.79 8.19
C ALA A 199 36.70 -17.76 8.70
N GLY A 200 37.94 -17.63 8.22
CA GLY A 200 39.07 -18.45 8.67
C GLY A 200 40.37 -18.07 7.97
N THR A 201 41.38 -18.92 8.09
CA THR A 201 42.70 -18.69 7.45
C THR A 201 42.60 -18.71 5.92
N THR A 202 41.81 -19.62 5.37
CA THR A 202 41.60 -19.82 3.91
C THR A 202 40.14 -19.74 3.49
N LYS A 203 39.23 -19.30 4.38
CA LYS A 203 37.79 -19.27 4.13
C LYS A 203 37.24 -17.85 4.17
N LEU A 204 36.40 -17.53 3.21
CA LEU A 204 35.60 -16.31 3.16
C LEU A 204 34.13 -16.70 3.17
N ARG A 205 33.32 -15.94 3.91
CA ARG A 205 31.86 -16.12 3.99
C ARG A 205 31.15 -14.90 3.41
N ILE A 206 30.16 -15.15 2.58
CA ILE A 206 29.27 -14.14 2.00
C ILE A 206 27.90 -14.35 2.62
N THR A 207 27.40 -13.32 3.31
CA THR A 207 26.14 -13.37 4.06
C THR A 207 25.06 -12.46 3.48
N GLU A 208 25.39 -11.70 2.44
CA GLU A 208 24.45 -10.79 1.77
C GLU A 208 24.89 -10.54 0.32
N LEU A 209 23.92 -10.43 -0.58
CA LEU A 209 24.13 -10.08 -2.00
C LEU A 209 23.54 -8.69 -2.30
N PRO A 210 24.09 -7.95 -3.27
CA PRO A 210 23.47 -6.70 -3.74
C PRO A 210 22.00 -6.85 -4.14
N ILE A 211 21.27 -5.74 -4.08
CA ILE A 211 19.89 -5.67 -4.55
C ILE A 211 19.82 -6.01 -6.04
N GLY A 212 18.81 -6.81 -6.41
CA GLY A 212 18.61 -7.29 -7.77
C GLY A 212 19.51 -8.47 -8.17
N THR A 213 20.39 -8.96 -7.29
CA THR A 213 21.15 -10.19 -7.51
C THR A 213 20.51 -11.33 -6.73
N TRP A 214 20.09 -12.37 -7.44
CA TRP A 214 19.44 -13.56 -6.86
C TRP A 214 20.47 -14.64 -6.53
N THR A 215 20.10 -15.57 -5.64
CA THR A 215 21.02 -16.62 -5.18
C THR A 215 21.48 -17.53 -6.33
N ASP A 216 20.57 -17.88 -7.24
CA ASP A 216 20.88 -18.73 -8.39
C ASP A 216 21.79 -18.00 -9.40
N ASP A 217 21.48 -16.73 -9.71
CA ASP A 217 22.33 -15.86 -10.56
C ASP A 217 23.77 -15.78 -9.98
N PHE A 218 23.87 -15.61 -8.66
CA PHE A 218 25.16 -15.53 -7.97
C PHE A 218 25.90 -16.86 -7.96
N LYS A 219 25.19 -17.97 -7.75
CA LYS A 219 25.77 -19.32 -7.77
C LYS A 219 26.43 -19.61 -9.12
N GLU A 220 25.73 -19.31 -10.21
CA GLU A 220 26.27 -19.48 -11.57
C GLU A 220 27.50 -18.58 -11.78
N ALA A 221 27.44 -17.32 -11.33
CA ALA A 221 28.59 -16.41 -11.41
C ALA A 221 29.80 -16.91 -10.59
N LEU A 222 29.57 -17.48 -9.42
CA LEU A 222 30.60 -18.04 -8.55
C LEU A 222 31.25 -19.29 -9.16
N GLU A 223 30.47 -20.21 -9.72
CA GLU A 223 30.97 -21.41 -10.40
C GLU A 223 31.89 -21.03 -11.56
N ASN A 224 31.45 -20.08 -12.41
CA ASN A 224 32.26 -19.53 -13.49
C ASN A 224 33.56 -18.85 -12.98
N SER A 225 33.53 -18.22 -11.81
CA SER A 225 34.71 -17.57 -11.23
C SER A 225 35.72 -18.59 -10.69
N ILE A 226 35.25 -19.68 -10.09
CA ILE A 226 36.09 -20.78 -9.60
C ILE A 226 36.84 -21.45 -10.76
N GLU A 227 36.17 -21.70 -11.88
CA GLU A 227 36.81 -22.27 -13.07
C GLU A 227 37.92 -21.37 -13.64
N LYS A 228 37.74 -20.05 -13.56
CA LYS A 228 38.70 -19.05 -14.07
C LYS A 228 39.88 -18.81 -13.14
N HIS A 229 39.73 -19.06 -11.84
CA HIS A 229 40.71 -18.68 -10.84
C HIS A 229 41.15 -19.86 -9.96
N PRO A 230 42.32 -20.47 -10.25
CA PRO A 230 42.82 -21.64 -9.50
C PRO A 230 43.03 -21.41 -8.00
N THR A 231 43.10 -20.15 -7.57
CA THR A 231 43.21 -19.76 -6.15
C THR A 231 41.93 -20.01 -5.36
N MET A 232 40.77 -20.12 -6.02
CA MET A 232 39.49 -20.51 -5.40
C MET A 232 39.27 -22.00 -5.66
N LYS A 233 39.29 -22.81 -4.59
CA LYS A 233 39.26 -24.28 -4.70
C LYS A 233 37.86 -24.85 -4.75
N SER A 234 36.98 -24.34 -3.88
CA SER A 234 35.63 -24.86 -3.74
C SER A 234 34.74 -23.86 -3.02
N TYR A 235 33.43 -24.11 -3.05
CA TYR A 235 32.46 -23.38 -2.26
C TYR A 235 31.44 -24.31 -1.60
N SER A 236 30.77 -23.82 -0.57
CA SER A 236 29.62 -24.44 0.08
C SER A 236 28.49 -23.40 0.10
N ASN A 237 27.26 -23.84 -0.22
CA ASN A 237 26.07 -23.01 -0.22
C ASN A 237 25.07 -23.58 0.80
N ASN A 238 24.80 -22.81 1.85
CA ASN A 238 23.81 -23.15 2.89
C ASN A 238 22.63 -22.16 2.89
N SER A 239 22.33 -21.57 1.73
CA SER A 239 21.37 -20.46 1.59
C SER A 239 19.90 -20.89 1.59
N ALA A 240 19.42 -21.52 2.67
CA ALA A 240 18.02 -21.96 2.79
C ALA A 240 17.04 -20.81 3.05
N GLU A 241 17.25 -20.05 4.13
CA GLU A 241 16.38 -18.93 4.56
C GLU A 241 17.04 -17.54 4.40
N GLY A 242 18.34 -17.52 4.08
CA GLY A 242 19.13 -16.31 3.87
C GLY A 242 20.35 -16.61 3.00
N ILE A 243 21.17 -15.61 2.71
CA ILE A 243 22.40 -15.80 1.93
C ILE A 243 23.49 -16.36 2.84
N ASP A 244 24.07 -17.51 2.48
CA ASP A 244 25.23 -18.07 3.14
C ASP A 244 26.08 -18.90 2.18
N PHE A 245 27.09 -18.25 1.61
CA PHE A 245 28.11 -18.91 0.80
C PHE A 245 29.45 -18.89 1.52
N THR A 246 30.13 -20.03 1.57
CA THR A 246 31.51 -20.11 2.06
C THR A 246 32.43 -20.54 0.94
N ILE A 247 33.37 -19.67 0.58
CA ILE A 247 34.40 -19.91 -0.45
C ILE A 247 35.69 -20.34 0.24
N THR A 248 36.30 -21.43 -0.25
CA THR A 248 37.59 -21.95 0.23
C THR A 248 38.68 -21.64 -0.78
N PHE A 249 39.72 -20.94 -0.33
CA PHE A 249 40.89 -20.56 -1.11
C PHE A 249 42.03 -21.56 -0.97
N SER A 250 43.01 -21.48 -1.86
CA SER A 250 44.16 -22.37 -1.89
C SER A 250 44.98 -22.35 -0.60
N ASP A 251 45.19 -21.14 -0.08
CA ASP A 251 46.02 -20.80 1.07
C ASP A 251 45.63 -19.40 1.60
N ALA A 252 46.28 -18.96 2.69
CA ALA A 252 45.99 -17.68 3.32
C ALA A 252 46.46 -16.47 2.49
N ALA A 253 47.50 -16.62 1.67
CA ALA A 253 48.02 -15.54 0.83
C ALA A 253 47.05 -15.24 -0.32
N ALA A 254 46.49 -16.28 -0.93
CA ALA A 254 45.40 -16.17 -1.90
C ALA A 254 44.21 -15.41 -1.29
N LEU A 255 43.70 -15.84 -0.13
CA LEU A 255 42.59 -15.14 0.52
C LEU A 255 42.93 -13.67 0.79
N ASN A 256 44.12 -13.38 1.31
CA ASN A 256 44.55 -12.00 1.56
C ASN A 256 44.59 -11.16 0.28
N ALA A 257 45.02 -11.72 -0.85
CA ALA A 257 45.01 -11.03 -2.15
C ALA A 257 43.59 -10.74 -2.65
N TRP A 258 42.63 -11.62 -2.39
CA TRP A 258 41.22 -11.42 -2.75
C TRP A 258 40.50 -10.43 -1.81
N MET A 259 40.97 -10.33 -0.57
CA MET A 259 40.48 -9.36 0.41
C MET A 259 41.19 -8.00 0.34
N ALA A 260 42.31 -7.92 -0.37
CA ALA A 260 43.06 -6.69 -0.53
C ALA A 260 42.21 -5.66 -1.30
N PRO A 261 42.24 -4.39 -0.86
CA PRO A 261 41.57 -3.32 -1.60
C PRO A 261 42.18 -3.20 -3.00
N THR A 262 41.33 -2.98 -4.00
CA THR A 262 41.75 -2.67 -5.36
C THR A 262 42.25 -1.24 -5.45
N ASP A 263 43.17 -1.00 -6.38
CA ASP A 263 43.61 0.36 -6.73
C ASP A 263 42.47 1.15 -7.40
N GLY A 264 42.36 2.45 -7.11
CA GLY A 264 41.37 3.35 -7.71
C GLY A 264 40.72 4.32 -6.70
N ASP A 265 39.78 5.13 -7.20
CA ASP A 265 39.08 6.16 -6.42
C ASP A 265 38.15 5.57 -5.34
N GLU A 266 37.72 4.31 -5.52
CA GLU A 266 36.88 3.59 -4.57
C GLU A 266 37.48 2.21 -4.23
N PRO A 267 38.48 2.17 -3.34
CA PRO A 267 39.16 0.94 -2.99
C PRO A 267 38.22 -0.02 -2.26
N ARG A 268 37.99 -1.20 -2.85
CA ARG A 268 37.17 -2.28 -2.28
C ARG A 268 37.89 -3.61 -2.41
N PRO A 269 37.62 -4.61 -1.55
CA PRO A 269 38.23 -5.92 -1.70
C PRO A 269 38.00 -6.48 -3.11
N LYS A 270 39.05 -7.02 -3.76
CA LYS A 270 38.99 -7.54 -5.14
C LYS A 270 37.77 -8.43 -5.41
N ILE A 271 37.37 -9.23 -4.42
CA ILE A 271 36.20 -10.10 -4.55
C ILE A 271 34.90 -9.37 -4.91
N TYR A 272 34.71 -8.11 -4.50
CA TYR A 272 33.49 -7.36 -4.81
C TYR A 272 33.34 -7.09 -6.30
N ASN A 273 34.45 -6.83 -6.99
CA ASN A 273 34.45 -6.57 -8.43
C ASN A 273 34.30 -7.88 -9.21
N GLU A 274 35.05 -8.92 -8.83
CA GLU A 274 35.08 -10.21 -9.54
C GLU A 274 33.76 -10.99 -9.40
N LEU A 275 33.15 -10.98 -8.21
CA LEU A 275 31.87 -11.67 -7.95
C LEU A 275 30.65 -10.73 -8.03
N LYS A 276 30.84 -9.49 -8.50
CA LYS A 276 29.77 -8.48 -8.63
C LYS A 276 28.96 -8.28 -7.34
N LEU A 277 29.64 -8.29 -6.19
CA LEU A 277 29.06 -8.00 -4.87
C LEU A 277 28.90 -6.49 -4.64
N HIS A 278 29.13 -5.67 -5.66
CA HIS A 278 28.81 -4.25 -5.69
C HIS A 278 28.09 -3.97 -7.01
N SER A 279 26.86 -3.46 -6.95
CA SER A 279 25.97 -3.36 -8.13
C SER A 279 25.02 -2.18 -8.04
N ASN A 280 24.78 -1.54 -9.18
CA ASN A 280 23.74 -0.51 -9.34
C ASN A 280 22.39 -1.05 -9.84
N LYS A 281 22.27 -2.38 -9.99
CA LYS A 281 21.04 -3.02 -10.49
C LYS A 281 19.87 -2.70 -9.55
N GLY A 282 18.75 -2.26 -10.12
CA GLY A 282 17.54 -1.92 -9.36
C GLY A 282 17.61 -0.59 -8.59
N LEU A 283 18.71 0.16 -8.67
CA LEU A 283 18.91 1.42 -7.93
C LEU A 283 19.02 2.66 -8.83
N SER A 284 18.76 2.51 -10.14
CA SER A 284 18.80 3.64 -11.07
C SER A 284 17.65 4.61 -10.78
N THR A 285 17.98 5.88 -10.65
CA THR A 285 17.05 7.01 -10.48
C THR A 285 17.03 7.94 -11.70
N THR A 286 17.69 7.56 -12.80
CA THR A 286 17.87 8.44 -13.97
C THR A 286 16.56 8.72 -14.72
N ASN A 287 15.64 7.75 -14.73
CA ASN A 287 14.38 7.83 -15.46
C ASN A 287 13.23 7.53 -14.50
N MET A 288 12.62 8.58 -13.95
CA MET A 288 11.43 8.47 -13.09
C MET A 288 10.25 9.11 -13.81
N HIS A 289 9.69 8.42 -14.82
CA HIS A 289 8.49 8.86 -15.53
C HIS A 289 7.24 8.26 -14.88
N LEU A 290 6.36 9.11 -14.34
CA LEU A 290 5.12 8.68 -13.71
C LEU A 290 3.94 9.45 -14.29
N PHE A 291 2.75 8.88 -14.16
CA PHE A 291 1.51 9.62 -14.36
C PHE A 291 1.24 10.51 -13.14
N ASP A 292 1.02 11.79 -13.39
CA ASP A 292 0.54 12.75 -12.38
C ASP A 292 -0.94 12.50 -12.01
N ALA A 293 -1.49 13.31 -11.12
CA ALA A 293 -2.89 13.19 -10.71
C ALA A 293 -3.91 13.45 -11.85
N ALA A 294 -3.50 14.19 -12.89
CA ALA A 294 -4.31 14.48 -14.08
C ALA A 294 -4.21 13.38 -15.15
N GLY A 295 -3.29 12.43 -15.00
CA GLY A 295 -3.05 11.35 -15.96
C GLY A 295 -2.05 11.73 -17.06
N CYS A 296 -1.28 12.80 -16.89
CA CYS A 296 -0.20 13.18 -17.81
C CYS A 296 1.13 12.54 -17.37
N ILE A 297 1.93 12.10 -18.35
CA ILE A 297 3.27 11.57 -18.07
C ILE A 297 4.20 12.75 -17.76
N LYS A 298 4.85 12.69 -16.61
CA LYS A 298 5.83 13.66 -16.14
C LYS A 298 7.12 12.95 -15.73
N LYS A 299 8.27 13.52 -16.08
CA LYS A 299 9.57 13.09 -15.57
C LYS A 299 9.85 13.83 -14.27
N TYR A 300 10.26 13.11 -13.25
CA TYR A 300 10.67 13.64 -11.96
C TYR A 300 12.20 13.52 -11.84
N ASP A 301 12.84 14.54 -11.30
CA ASP A 301 14.31 14.56 -11.14
C ASP A 301 14.77 13.97 -9.80
N GLY A 302 13.90 13.95 -8.79
CA GLY A 302 14.23 13.52 -7.43
C GLY A 302 13.01 13.04 -6.65
N THR A 303 13.26 12.45 -5.48
CA THR A 303 12.19 11.96 -4.60
C THR A 303 11.40 13.12 -3.97
N VAL A 304 12.06 14.26 -3.76
CA VAL A 304 11.45 15.46 -3.17
C VAL A 304 10.36 16.02 -4.07
N GLU A 305 10.53 15.98 -5.39
CA GLU A 305 9.51 16.45 -6.33
C GLU A 305 8.26 15.57 -6.29
N ILE A 306 8.44 14.24 -6.26
CA ILE A 306 7.35 13.27 -6.13
C ILE A 306 6.61 13.49 -4.79
N LEU A 307 7.35 13.70 -3.70
CA LEU A 307 6.77 13.96 -2.38
C LEU A 307 5.94 15.24 -2.34
N LYS A 308 6.44 16.34 -2.92
CA LYS A 308 5.73 17.63 -2.97
C LYS A 308 4.43 17.53 -3.74
N GLU A 309 4.47 16.89 -4.91
CA GLU A 309 3.27 16.71 -5.73
C GLU A 309 2.25 15.80 -5.04
N PHE A 310 2.70 14.67 -4.48
CA PHE A 310 1.86 13.78 -3.69
C PHE A 310 1.22 14.51 -2.49
N PHE A 311 2.01 15.32 -1.77
CA PHE A 311 1.57 16.02 -0.58
C PHE A 311 0.43 17.00 -0.86
N GLY A 312 0.57 17.83 -1.90
CA GLY A 312 -0.46 18.79 -2.27
C GLY A 312 -1.80 18.11 -2.61
N VAL A 313 -1.74 17.02 -3.38
CA VAL A 313 -2.95 16.26 -3.76
C VAL A 313 -3.54 15.54 -2.55
N ARG A 314 -2.71 14.92 -1.70
CA ARG A 314 -3.19 14.15 -0.56
C ARG A 314 -3.80 15.04 0.54
N LEU A 315 -3.19 16.19 0.83
CA LEU A 315 -3.73 17.15 1.79
C LEU A 315 -5.11 17.65 1.37
N LYS A 316 -5.30 17.95 0.08
CA LYS A 316 -6.62 18.28 -0.47
C LYS A 316 -7.60 17.11 -0.32
N GLY A 317 -7.17 15.88 -0.61
CA GLY A 317 -7.99 14.68 -0.39
C GLY A 317 -8.48 14.52 1.05
N TYR A 318 -7.68 14.89 2.05
CA TYR A 318 -8.13 14.92 3.45
C TYR A 318 -9.19 15.98 3.74
N ALA A 319 -9.13 17.15 3.08
CA ALA A 319 -10.19 18.14 3.16
C ALA A 319 -11.48 17.62 2.52
N ASP A 320 -11.39 17.03 1.32
CA ASP A 320 -12.53 16.44 0.62
C ASP A 320 -13.17 15.30 1.45
N ARG A 321 -12.35 14.44 2.07
CA ARG A 321 -12.80 13.39 2.99
C ARG A 321 -13.54 13.95 4.19
N ARG A 322 -12.99 14.99 4.83
CA ARG A 322 -13.60 15.62 6.00
C ARG A 322 -14.96 16.21 5.64
N ASP A 323 -15.04 16.94 4.53
CA ASP A 323 -16.26 17.62 4.10
C ASP A 323 -17.35 16.58 3.73
N HIS A 324 -16.99 15.51 3.01
CA HIS A 324 -17.90 14.39 2.75
C HIS A 324 -18.40 13.71 4.03
N GLN A 325 -17.51 13.47 4.99
CA GLN A 325 -17.88 12.88 6.29
C GLN A 325 -18.82 13.80 7.09
N LEU A 326 -18.58 15.12 7.08
CA LEU A 326 -19.44 16.10 7.73
C LEU A 326 -20.83 16.12 7.10
N ASP A 327 -20.93 16.10 5.76
CA ASP A 327 -22.20 16.05 5.05
C ASP A 327 -22.99 14.78 5.40
N ALA A 328 -22.33 13.61 5.34
CA ALA A 328 -22.95 12.33 5.66
C ALA A 328 -23.43 12.25 7.12
N LEU A 329 -22.60 12.70 8.07
CA LEU A 329 -22.96 12.74 9.48
C LEU A 329 -24.07 13.76 9.78
N SER A 330 -24.03 14.93 9.14
CA SER A 330 -25.06 15.97 9.32
C SER A 330 -26.41 15.51 8.79
N HIS A 331 -26.43 14.85 7.62
CA HIS A 331 -27.64 14.21 7.11
C HIS A 331 -28.15 13.12 8.08
N LYS A 332 -27.26 12.26 8.59
CA LYS A 332 -27.62 11.23 9.57
C LYS A 332 -28.20 11.84 10.86
N ALA A 333 -27.60 12.91 11.38
CA ALA A 333 -28.08 13.62 12.57
C ALA A 333 -29.48 14.20 12.35
N LEU A 334 -29.74 14.79 11.17
CA LEU A 334 -31.06 15.32 10.83
C LEU A 334 -32.11 14.19 10.82
N VAL A 335 -31.81 13.06 10.18
CA VAL A 335 -32.71 11.89 10.15
C VAL A 335 -33.01 11.37 11.55
N LEU A 336 -31.98 11.20 12.38
CA LEU A 336 -32.13 10.73 13.77
C LEU A 336 -32.97 11.70 14.61
N LYS A 337 -32.75 13.01 14.46
CA LYS A 337 -33.53 14.06 15.14
C LYS A 337 -35.01 13.97 14.78
N GLN A 338 -35.35 13.75 13.51
CA GLN A 338 -36.74 13.57 13.09
C GLN A 338 -37.34 12.27 13.62
N LYS A 339 -36.58 11.16 13.67
CA LYS A 339 -37.04 9.90 14.27
C LYS A 339 -37.33 10.03 15.77
N VAL A 340 -36.44 10.68 16.51
CA VAL A 340 -36.63 10.97 17.95
C VAL A 340 -37.87 11.83 18.16
N LYS A 341 -38.05 12.89 17.34
CA LYS A 341 -39.23 13.75 17.38
C LYS A 341 -40.51 12.95 17.11
N PHE A 342 -40.53 12.15 16.04
CA PHE A 342 -41.66 11.29 15.69
C PHE A 342 -42.04 10.33 16.82
N LEU A 343 -41.08 9.59 17.38
CA LEU A 343 -41.35 8.69 18.50
C LEU A 343 -41.86 9.44 19.74
N GLY A 344 -41.31 10.61 20.04
CA GLY A 344 -41.82 11.47 21.11
C GLY A 344 -43.29 11.83 20.91
N LEU A 345 -43.65 12.30 19.71
CA LEU A 345 -45.03 12.67 19.37
C LEU A 345 -46.01 11.49 19.48
N VAL A 346 -45.60 10.28 19.10
CA VAL A 346 -46.45 9.08 19.22
C VAL A 346 -46.58 8.64 20.68
N ILE A 347 -45.49 8.61 21.45
CA ILE A 347 -45.49 8.20 22.86
C ILE A 347 -46.30 9.18 23.72
N GLU A 348 -46.22 10.47 23.44
CA GLU A 348 -46.97 11.53 24.14
C GLU A 348 -48.44 11.60 23.71
N GLY A 349 -48.87 10.76 22.77
CA GLY A 349 -50.26 10.70 22.27
C GLY A 349 -50.65 11.87 21.35
N GLN A 350 -49.69 12.69 20.93
CA GLN A 350 -49.91 13.81 20.01
C GLN A 350 -50.06 13.37 18.55
N LEU A 351 -49.50 12.20 18.21
CA LEU A 351 -49.67 11.53 16.92
C LEU A 351 -50.29 10.15 17.12
N LEU A 352 -51.55 10.01 16.73
CA LEU A 352 -52.30 8.75 16.85
C LEU A 352 -52.27 7.98 15.52
N LEU A 353 -51.38 6.99 15.43
CA LEU A 353 -51.18 6.20 14.21
C LEU A 353 -52.41 5.38 13.79
N HIS A 354 -53.28 5.01 14.74
CA HIS A 354 -54.45 4.17 14.48
C HIS A 354 -55.66 4.94 13.95
N THR A 355 -55.73 6.26 14.14
CA THR A 355 -56.82 7.11 13.63
C THR A 355 -56.58 7.55 12.17
N LEU A 356 -55.41 7.27 11.62
CA LEU A 356 -55.00 7.62 10.27
C LEU A 356 -55.23 6.42 9.34
N THR A 357 -56.49 6.05 9.14
CA THR A 357 -56.89 5.00 8.21
C THR A 357 -57.88 5.55 7.19
N SER A 358 -57.37 5.91 5.99
CA SER A 358 -58.04 5.76 4.67
C SER A 358 -57.19 6.21 3.46
N GLY A 359 -55.95 6.70 3.66
CA GLY A 359 -55.00 6.97 2.58
C GLY A 359 -53.65 7.45 3.13
N GLY A 360 -52.54 7.16 2.45
CA GLY A 360 -51.20 7.63 2.86
C GLY A 360 -51.11 9.15 3.01
N ASP A 361 -51.91 9.89 2.23
CA ASP A 361 -51.97 11.35 2.21
C ASP A 361 -52.35 12.00 3.56
N ASP A 362 -53.22 11.37 4.36
CA ASP A 362 -53.64 11.96 5.64
C ASP A 362 -52.52 11.90 6.68
N LEU A 363 -51.76 10.80 6.69
CA LEU A 363 -50.56 10.67 7.54
C LEU A 363 -49.49 11.67 7.09
N GLU A 364 -49.23 11.80 5.79
CA GLU A 364 -48.24 12.77 5.30
C GLU A 364 -48.59 14.22 5.65
N ARG A 365 -49.86 14.60 5.52
CA ARG A 365 -50.36 15.93 5.92
C ARG A 365 -50.18 16.18 7.41
N GLU A 366 -50.43 15.18 8.24
CA GLU A 366 -50.28 15.31 9.68
C GLU A 366 -48.81 15.40 10.11
N LEU A 367 -47.92 14.62 9.48
CA LEU A 367 -46.46 14.73 9.70
C LEU A 367 -45.93 16.11 9.28
N GLU A 368 -46.46 16.65 8.18
CA GLU A 368 -46.15 18.00 7.70
C GLU A 368 -46.66 19.08 8.66
N ARG A 369 -47.89 18.95 9.19
CA ARG A 369 -48.45 19.81 10.24
C ARG A 369 -47.59 19.81 11.50
N LEU A 370 -47.01 18.67 11.86
CA LEU A 370 -46.12 18.50 13.02
C LEU A 370 -44.67 18.94 12.72
N ALA A 371 -44.41 19.53 11.55
CA ALA A 371 -43.10 20.01 11.12
C ALA A 371 -42.01 18.92 11.20
N LEU A 372 -42.34 17.71 10.75
CA LEU A 372 -41.34 16.68 10.46
C LEU A 372 -40.79 16.91 9.05
N ALA A 373 -39.49 16.68 8.85
CA ALA A 373 -38.86 16.91 7.56
C ALA A 373 -39.07 15.71 6.61
N ARG A 374 -39.27 15.98 5.32
CA ARG A 374 -39.20 14.95 4.27
C ARG A 374 -37.72 14.70 3.90
N PHE A 375 -37.38 13.44 3.62
CA PHE A 375 -36.10 13.08 3.02
C PHE A 375 -36.34 12.34 1.71
N ASN A 376 -35.62 12.71 0.65
CA ASN A 376 -35.86 12.21 -0.71
C ASN A 376 -37.34 12.32 -1.13
N GLY A 377 -37.99 13.42 -0.76
CA GLY A 377 -39.41 13.69 -1.07
C GLY A 377 -40.45 12.92 -0.24
N SER A 378 -40.04 12.05 0.69
CA SER A 378 -40.96 11.16 1.41
C SER A 378 -40.75 11.13 2.93
N TYR A 379 -41.74 10.60 3.65
CA TYR A 379 -41.65 10.24 5.07
C TYR A 379 -41.34 8.75 5.30
N ALA A 380 -40.92 8.02 4.26
CA ALA A 380 -40.72 6.57 4.32
C ALA A 380 -39.82 6.14 5.49
N TYR A 381 -38.79 6.93 5.81
CA TYR A 381 -37.87 6.67 6.91
C TYR A 381 -38.51 6.70 8.32
N LEU A 382 -39.71 7.29 8.46
CA LEU A 382 -40.55 7.29 9.66
C LEU A 382 -41.66 6.24 9.55
N THR A 383 -42.38 6.23 8.42
CA THR A 383 -43.57 5.39 8.24
C THR A 383 -43.24 3.91 8.04
N SER A 384 -42.02 3.58 7.60
CA SER A 384 -41.55 2.20 7.51
C SER A 384 -41.06 1.63 8.85
N MET A 385 -41.11 2.40 9.94
CA MET A 385 -40.70 1.92 11.25
C MET A 385 -41.70 0.87 11.76
N PRO A 386 -41.25 -0.33 12.18
CA PRO A 386 -42.15 -1.34 12.73
C PRO A 386 -42.90 -0.79 13.95
N MET A 387 -44.17 -1.13 14.12
CA MET A 387 -44.95 -0.70 15.30
C MET A 387 -44.31 -1.15 16.63
N SER A 388 -43.60 -2.28 16.63
CA SER A 388 -42.80 -2.76 17.78
C SER A 388 -41.65 -1.83 18.17
N SER A 389 -41.24 -0.92 17.29
CA SER A 389 -40.18 0.05 17.54
C SER A 389 -40.67 1.34 18.20
N VAL A 390 -41.98 1.51 18.36
CA VAL A 390 -42.58 2.64 19.07
C VAL A 390 -42.54 2.37 20.57
N SER A 391 -41.38 2.60 21.18
CA SER A 391 -41.17 2.44 22.62
C SER A 391 -40.27 3.52 23.20
N ILE A 392 -40.38 3.74 24.51
CA ILE A 392 -39.51 4.67 25.26
C ILE A 392 -38.05 4.23 25.12
N ASP A 393 -37.77 2.93 25.22
CA ASP A 393 -36.41 2.38 25.09
C ASP A 393 -35.81 2.67 23.71
N LYS A 394 -36.61 2.55 22.65
CA LYS A 394 -36.13 2.82 21.30
C LYS A 394 -35.87 4.31 21.08
N LYS A 395 -36.71 5.19 21.63
CA LYS A 395 -36.47 6.64 21.62
C LYS A 395 -35.16 6.97 22.33
N ALA A 396 -34.94 6.45 23.54
CA ALA A 396 -33.71 6.65 24.29
C ALA A 396 -32.47 6.12 23.55
N ALA A 397 -32.57 4.97 22.87
CA ALA A 397 -31.48 4.45 22.04
C ALA A 397 -31.15 5.36 20.85
N LEU A 398 -32.16 5.93 20.18
CA LEU A 398 -31.96 6.87 19.07
C LEU A 398 -31.42 8.23 19.55
N GLU A 399 -31.83 8.70 20.73
CA GLU A 399 -31.28 9.90 21.36
C GLU A 399 -29.79 9.72 21.69
N LYS A 400 -29.42 8.55 22.22
CA LYS A 400 -28.00 8.20 22.45
C LYS A 400 -27.22 8.15 21.14
N GLU A 401 -27.78 7.54 20.08
CA GLU A 401 -27.13 7.52 18.77
C GLU A 401 -26.97 8.93 18.19
N LEU A 402 -27.99 9.78 18.29
CA LEU A 402 -27.94 11.18 17.87
C LEU A 402 -26.85 11.95 18.62
N GLY A 403 -26.76 11.79 19.95
CA GLY A 403 -25.70 12.39 20.77
C GLY A 403 -24.30 12.01 20.29
N ASN A 404 -24.06 10.72 20.03
CA ASN A 404 -22.78 10.25 19.49
C ASN A 404 -22.46 10.84 18.11
N VAL A 405 -23.46 10.96 17.22
CA VAL A 405 -23.29 11.55 15.89
C VAL A 405 -22.96 13.04 16.00
N CYS A 406 -23.67 13.79 16.85
CA CYS A 406 -23.39 15.21 17.09
C CYS A 406 -21.98 15.44 17.64
N GLN A 407 -21.56 14.63 18.63
CA GLN A 407 -20.20 14.69 19.15
C GLN A 407 -19.16 14.44 18.05
N ARG A 408 -19.41 13.47 17.16
CA ARG A 408 -18.51 13.19 16.04
C ARG A 408 -18.43 14.33 15.04
N ILE A 409 -19.54 15.03 14.78
CA ILE A 409 -19.56 16.24 13.95
C ILE A 409 -18.71 17.34 14.58
N GLU A 410 -18.85 17.56 15.90
CA GLU A 410 -18.05 18.56 16.63
C GLU A 410 -16.55 18.25 16.55
N GLU A 411 -16.15 17.00 16.81
CA GLU A 411 -14.76 16.54 16.68
C GLU A 411 -14.20 16.78 15.28
N LEU A 412 -14.98 16.44 14.25
CA LEU A 412 -14.55 16.54 12.86
C LEU A 412 -14.50 17.99 12.38
N THR A 413 -15.42 18.84 12.86
CA THR A 413 -15.43 20.29 12.57
C THR A 413 -14.26 21.00 13.23
N ALA A 414 -13.85 20.56 14.42
CA ALA A 414 -12.66 21.07 15.11
C ALA A 414 -11.34 20.58 14.50
N SER A 415 -11.39 19.53 13.67
CA SER A 415 -10.22 18.94 13.02
C SER A 415 -9.95 19.58 11.65
N ASP A 416 -8.68 19.76 11.31
CA ASP A 416 -8.24 20.12 9.96
C ASP A 416 -7.69 18.92 9.19
N ALA A 417 -7.44 19.11 7.89
CA ALA A 417 -6.92 18.07 7.01
C ALA A 417 -5.55 17.54 7.49
N ALA A 418 -4.70 18.42 8.03
CA ALA A 418 -3.39 18.06 8.55
C ALA A 418 -3.51 17.14 9.79
N THR A 419 -4.41 17.45 10.71
CA THR A 419 -4.65 16.66 11.93
C THR A 419 -5.18 15.27 11.60
N LEU A 420 -6.12 15.18 10.66
CA LEU A 420 -6.64 13.90 10.17
C LEU A 420 -5.53 13.06 9.53
N TRP A 421 -4.67 13.69 8.73
CA TRP A 421 -3.54 12.99 8.12
C TRP A 421 -2.51 12.51 9.14
N ARG A 422 -2.17 13.32 10.16
CA ARG A 422 -1.28 12.89 11.25
C ARG A 422 -1.79 11.65 11.97
N ARG A 423 -3.10 11.61 12.26
CA ARG A 423 -3.72 10.45 12.92
C ARG A 423 -3.54 9.17 12.11
N ASP A 424 -3.74 9.25 10.80
CA ASP A 424 -3.60 8.10 9.90
C ASP A 424 -2.13 7.71 9.71
N LEU A 425 -1.20 8.68 9.67
CA LEU A 425 0.24 8.42 9.68
C LEU A 425 0.67 7.69 10.96
N ASP A 426 0.15 8.09 12.11
CA ASP A 426 0.44 7.43 13.40
C ASP A 426 -0.11 5.99 13.43
N ALA A 427 -1.30 5.78 12.89
CA ALA A 427 -1.90 4.45 12.79
C ALA A 427 -1.10 3.56 11.82
N LEU A 428 -0.71 4.09 10.67
CA LEU A 428 0.12 3.40 9.69
C LEU A 428 1.49 3.06 10.25
N GLU A 429 2.17 3.98 10.93
CA GLU A 429 3.48 3.72 11.54
C GLU A 429 3.42 2.60 12.57
N ARG A 430 2.37 2.58 13.41
CA ARG A 430 2.14 1.45 14.35
C ARG A 430 1.89 0.14 13.61
N GLY A 431 1.12 0.16 12.53
CA GLY A 431 0.87 -1.01 11.69
C GLY A 431 2.13 -1.55 11.04
N LEU A 432 2.97 -0.67 10.48
CA LEU A 432 4.24 -1.03 9.85
C LEU A 432 5.26 -1.60 10.84
N LYS A 433 5.28 -1.12 12.10
CA LYS A 433 6.14 -1.70 13.16
C LYS A 433 5.68 -3.08 13.64
N ALA A 434 4.44 -3.45 13.36
CA ALA A 434 3.88 -4.75 13.74
C ALA A 434 4.00 -5.81 12.63
N MET A 435 4.40 -5.39 11.41
CA MET A 435 4.85 -6.27 10.33
C MET A 435 6.30 -6.66 10.57
#